data_AF-A0A7V0RK78-F1
#
_entry.id   AF-A0A7V0RK78-F1
#
_cell.length_a   1.000
_cell.length_b   1.000
_cell.length_c   1.000
_cell.angle_alpha   90.00
_cell.angle_beta   90.00
_cell.angle_gamma   90.00
#
_symmetry.space_group_name_H-M   'P 1'
#
loop_
_entity.id
_entity.type
_entity.pdbx_description
1 polymer ?
#
loop_
_entity_poly.entity_id
_entity_poly.type
_entity_poly.pdbx_seq_one_letter_code
_entity_poly.pdbx_strand_id
1 'polypeptide(L)'
;MSGGFWTAGQDEGFFRVAVVAGGVEHVSHRLYIQWLRNDAKTQSYELVRTVNVKELNLGQGYVLDVKTSFGEFNSFKIDVTANSRGGKTERFAVTVKGDGKYVIGGRE
;
A
#
# COMPACT_ATOMS: atom_id res chain seq x y z
N MET A 1 -2.50 9.44 -9.12
CA MET A 1 -2.52 7.99 -9.38
C MET A 1 -3.52 7.35 -8.42
N SER A 2 -4.64 6.83 -8.92
CA SER A 2 -5.47 5.86 -8.20
C SER A 2 -4.90 4.47 -8.49
N GLY A 3 -4.61 3.69 -7.45
CA GLY A 3 -3.91 2.39 -7.59
C GLY A 3 -4.81 1.30 -8.17
N GLY A 4 -6.11 1.39 -7.94
CA GLY A 4 -7.08 0.40 -8.41
C GLY A 4 -8.44 0.72 -7.84
N PHE A 5 -9.47 0.03 -8.31
CA PHE A 5 -10.85 0.20 -7.87
C PHE A 5 -11.26 -0.94 -6.93
N TRP A 6 -12.10 -0.62 -5.94
CA TRP A 6 -12.66 -1.61 -5.04
C TRP A 6 -14.15 -1.43 -4.81
N THR A 7 -14.79 -2.53 -4.44
CA THR A 7 -16.18 -2.59 -3.99
C THR A 7 -16.28 -3.46 -2.74
N ALA A 8 -17.12 -3.04 -1.79
CA ALA A 8 -17.40 -3.78 -0.56
C ALA A 8 -18.83 -3.50 -0.09
N GLY A 9 -19.75 -4.42 -0.39
CA GLY A 9 -21.17 -4.21 -0.10
C GLY A 9 -21.73 -3.06 -0.94
N GLN A 10 -22.18 -1.98 -0.30
CA GLN A 10 -22.67 -0.77 -0.96
C GLN A 10 -21.60 0.32 -1.15
N ASP A 11 -20.39 0.11 -0.61
CA ASP A 11 -19.30 1.07 -0.75
C ASP A 11 -18.43 0.72 -1.96
N GLU A 12 -17.95 1.75 -2.65
CA GLU A 12 -16.98 1.64 -3.72
C GLU A 12 -15.97 2.77 -3.68
N GLY A 13 -14.81 2.56 -4.31
CA GLY A 13 -13.84 3.61 -4.49
C GLY A 13 -12.47 3.11 -4.92
N PHE A 14 -11.41 3.77 -4.46
CA PHE A 14 -10.06 3.55 -4.95
C PHE A 14 -9.07 3.22 -3.85
N PHE A 15 -8.04 2.47 -4.22
CA PHE A 15 -6.87 2.29 -3.39
C PHE A 15 -5.89 3.44 -3.59
N ARG A 16 -5.24 3.84 -2.50
CA ARG A 16 -4.10 4.78 -2.52
C ARG A 16 -2.95 4.17 -1.74
N VAL A 17 -1.74 4.33 -2.28
CA VAL A 17 -0.50 3.97 -1.60
C VAL A 17 0.16 5.22 -1.05
N ALA A 18 0.63 5.17 0.19
CA ALA A 18 1.37 6.25 0.83
C ALA A 18 2.66 5.70 1.43
N VAL A 19 3.80 6.25 1.01
CA VAL A 19 5.10 6.01 1.64
C VAL A 19 5.43 7.24 2.47
N VAL A 20 5.64 7.04 3.77
CA VAL A 20 6.01 8.10 4.70
C VAL A 20 7.44 7.84 5.16
N ALA A 21 8.32 8.80 4.92
CA ALA A 21 9.67 8.80 5.48
C ALA A 21 9.67 9.53 6.82
N GLY A 22 10.36 8.99 7.82
CA GLY A 22 10.51 9.64 9.13
C GLY A 22 11.73 9.14 9.90
N GLY A 23 12.23 9.99 10.81
CA GLY A 23 13.45 9.76 11.58
C GLY A 23 14.48 10.87 11.33
N VAL A 24 15.20 11.29 12.38
CA VAL A 24 16.15 12.41 12.33
C VAL A 24 17.55 11.93 11.97
N GLU A 25 18.04 10.86 12.61
CA GLU A 25 19.37 10.27 12.33
C GLU A 25 19.29 9.00 11.46
N HIS A 26 18.18 8.26 11.56
CA HIS A 26 17.92 7.07 10.76
C HIS A 26 16.57 7.21 10.05
N VAL A 27 16.59 7.55 8.77
CA VAL A 27 15.39 7.62 7.94
C VAL A 27 14.82 6.22 7.78
N SER A 28 13.56 6.04 8.17
CA SER A 28 12.78 4.82 7.98
C SER A 28 11.60 5.12 7.07
N HIS A 29 11.36 4.25 6.08
CA HIS A 29 10.16 4.34 5.25
C HIS A 29 9.06 3.45 5.82
N ARG A 30 7.84 3.97 5.90
CA ARG A 30 6.63 3.21 6.25
C ARG A 30 5.67 3.24 5.09
N LEU A 31 5.18 2.07 4.70
CA LEU A 31 4.17 1.94 3.66
C LEU A 31 2.78 1.79 4.27
N TYR A 32 1.84 2.56 3.74
CA TYR A 32 0.44 2.49 4.08
C TYR A 32 -0.39 2.27 2.82
N ILE A 33 -1.44 1.48 2.97
CA ILE A 33 -2.50 1.30 1.99
C ILE A 33 -3.74 1.99 2.52
N GLN A 34 -4.37 2.78 1.67
CA GLN A 34 -5.55 3.55 2.01
C GLN A 34 -6.72 3.17 1.09
N TRP A 35 -7.89 3.00 1.69
CA TRP A 35 -9.15 2.82 0.98
C TRP A 35 -9.86 4.16 0.99
N LEU A 36 -10.04 4.72 -0.20
CA LEU A 36 -10.78 5.94 -0.42
C LEU A 36 -12.15 5.58 -0.97
N ARG A 37 -13.23 5.96 -0.29
CA ARG A 37 -14.58 5.86 -0.83
C ARG A 37 -14.87 7.07 -1.71
N ASN A 38 -15.53 6.83 -2.84
CA ASN A 38 -16.00 7.91 -3.70
C ASN A 38 -17.38 8.36 -3.22
N ASP A 39 -17.51 9.61 -2.77
CA ASP A 39 -18.81 10.21 -2.54
C ASP A 39 -19.32 10.84 -3.85
N ALA A 40 -20.23 10.13 -4.52
CA ALA A 40 -20.81 10.56 -5.79
C ALA A 40 -21.57 11.89 -5.69
N LYS A 41 -22.06 12.29 -4.51
CA LYS A 41 -22.81 13.55 -4.33
C LYS A 41 -21.88 14.75 -4.27
N THR A 42 -20.76 14.61 -3.58
CA THR A 42 -19.81 15.70 -3.33
C THR A 42 -18.59 15.66 -4.26
N GLN A 43 -18.47 14.59 -5.07
CA GLN A 43 -17.30 14.29 -5.89
C GLN A 43 -15.99 14.31 -5.07
N SER A 44 -16.08 13.95 -3.79
CA SER A 44 -14.96 13.94 -2.86
C SER A 44 -14.54 12.51 -2.53
N TYR A 45 -13.29 12.37 -2.10
CA TYR A 45 -12.73 11.09 -1.64
C TYR A 45 -12.65 11.10 -0.13
N GLU A 46 -13.31 10.14 0.50
CA GLU A 46 -13.27 9.95 1.95
C GLU A 46 -12.31 8.81 2.31
N LEU A 47 -11.40 9.05 3.24
CA LEU A 47 -10.50 8.03 3.74
C LEU A 47 -11.25 7.09 4.70
N VAL A 48 -11.60 5.89 4.22
CA VAL A 48 -12.33 4.87 5.00
C VAL A 48 -11.40 4.08 5.90
N ARG A 49 -10.21 3.76 5.38
CA ARG A 49 -9.26 2.89 6.09
C ARG A 49 -7.84 3.20 5.70
N THR A 50 -6.95 3.14 6.69
CA THR A 50 -5.50 3.10 6.48
C THR A 50 -4.95 1.84 7.13
N VAL A 51 -4.25 1.01 6.36
CA VAL A 51 -3.55 -0.17 6.85
C VAL A 51 -2.07 0.01 6.63
N ASN A 52 -1.30 -0.23 7.69
CA ASN A 52 0.15 -0.25 7.63
C ASN A 52 0.63 -1.63 7.13
N VAL A 53 1.55 -1.62 6.14
CA VAL A 53 2.20 -2.84 5.65
C VAL A 53 3.41 -3.13 6.54
N LYS A 54 3.23 -4.05 7.48
CA LYS A 54 4.20 -4.30 8.57
C LYS A 54 5.53 -4.85 8.08
N GLU A 55 5.52 -5.54 6.95
CA GLU A 55 6.67 -6.20 6.33
C GLU A 55 7.74 -5.21 5.87
N LEU A 56 7.37 -3.94 5.65
CA LEU A 56 8.30 -2.85 5.33
C LEU A 56 8.82 -2.07 6.52
N ASN A 57 8.19 -2.22 7.69
CA ASN A 57 8.61 -1.47 8.86
C ASN A 57 9.77 -2.16 9.59
N LEU A 58 10.75 -2.65 8.84
CA LEU A 58 12.02 -3.04 9.42
C LEU A 58 12.67 -1.76 9.93
N GLY A 59 13.04 -1.73 11.21
CA GLY A 59 13.36 -0.50 11.96
C GLY A 59 14.45 0.41 11.37
N GLN A 60 15.11 0.06 10.25
CA GLN A 60 16.12 0.84 9.54
C GLN A 60 16.16 0.54 8.02
N GLY A 61 15.00 0.31 7.38
CA GLY A 61 14.92 0.11 5.92
C GLY A 61 14.37 1.30 5.14
N TYR A 62 14.74 1.42 3.87
CA TYR A 62 14.19 2.41 2.95
C TYR A 62 13.63 1.76 1.68
N VAL A 63 12.48 2.26 1.25
CA VAL A 63 11.82 1.85 0.00
C VAL A 63 12.58 2.46 -1.18
N LEU A 64 12.97 1.61 -2.13
CA LEU A 64 13.68 1.96 -3.36
C LEU A 64 12.71 2.21 -4.52
N ASP A 65 11.71 1.35 -4.64
CA ASP A 65 10.74 1.37 -5.74
C ASP A 65 9.38 0.86 -5.26
N VAL A 66 8.30 1.47 -5.75
CA VAL A 66 6.93 1.04 -5.54
C VAL A 66 6.22 1.05 -6.88
N LYS A 67 5.85 -0.13 -7.35
CA LYS A 67 5.07 -0.31 -8.57
C LYS A 67 3.68 -0.77 -8.22
N THR A 68 2.71 -0.17 -8.91
CA THR A 68 1.30 -0.39 -8.66
C THR A 68 0.66 -0.95 -9.92
N SER A 69 -0.05 -2.06 -9.81
CA SER A 69 -0.72 -2.70 -10.94
C SER A 69 -2.11 -3.22 -10.56
N PHE A 70 -3.00 -3.31 -11.54
CA PHE A 70 -4.30 -3.93 -11.34
C PHE A 70 -4.12 -5.42 -11.05
N GLY A 71 -4.79 -5.92 -10.03
CA GLY A 71 -4.88 -7.35 -9.77
C GLY A 71 -6.07 -7.99 -10.49
N GLU A 72 -6.56 -9.10 -9.96
CA GLU A 72 -7.89 -9.63 -10.29
C GLU A 72 -9.00 -8.65 -9.87
N PHE A 73 -10.25 -8.96 -10.23
CA PHE A 73 -11.42 -8.15 -9.84
C PHE A 73 -11.39 -7.78 -8.34
N ASN A 74 -11.61 -6.50 -8.04
CA ASN A 74 -11.61 -5.96 -6.67
C ASN A 74 -10.29 -6.14 -5.91
N SER A 75 -9.17 -6.20 -6.64
CA SER A 75 -7.84 -6.31 -6.04
C SER A 75 -6.81 -5.41 -6.72
N PHE A 76 -5.78 -5.11 -5.95
CA PHE A 76 -4.72 -4.21 -6.34
C PHE A 76 -3.37 -4.76 -5.90
N LYS A 77 -2.39 -4.74 -6.80
CA LYS A 77 -1.05 -5.28 -6.53
C LYS A 77 -0.05 -4.14 -6.36
N ILE A 78 0.78 -4.28 -5.34
CA ILE A 78 1.88 -3.36 -5.04
C ILE A 78 3.15 -4.19 -4.99
N ASP A 79 4.03 -4.01 -5.97
CA ASP A 79 5.36 -4.60 -5.95
C ASP A 79 6.31 -3.60 -5.29
N VAL A 80 6.99 -4.04 -4.24
CA VAL A 80 7.88 -3.18 -3.46
C VAL A 80 9.29 -3.73 -3.51
N THR A 81 10.24 -2.85 -3.82
CA THR A 81 11.66 -3.10 -3.62
C THR A 81 12.14 -2.23 -2.47
N ALA A 82 12.73 -2.83 -1.44
CA ALA A 82 13.25 -2.12 -0.29
C ALA A 82 14.64 -2.63 0.10
N ASN A 83 15.43 -1.77 0.73
CA ASN A 83 16.71 -2.17 1.30
C ASN A 83 16.59 -2.33 2.82
N SER A 84 17.08 -3.44 3.34
CA SER A 84 17.15 -3.72 4.78
C SER A 84 18.46 -3.21 5.40
N ARG A 85 18.53 -3.19 6.74
CA ARG A 85 19.69 -2.72 7.51
C ARG A 85 21.02 -3.37 7.11
N GLY A 86 21.00 -4.58 6.55
CA GLY A 86 22.19 -5.31 6.11
C GLY A 86 22.63 -5.01 4.68
N GLY A 87 22.02 -4.05 3.99
CA GLY A 87 22.26 -3.81 2.57
C GLY A 87 21.61 -4.85 1.65
N LYS A 88 20.81 -5.76 2.22
CA LYS A 88 20.05 -6.75 1.45
C LYS A 88 18.82 -6.05 0.86
N THR A 89 18.76 -6.04 -0.47
CA THR A 89 17.55 -5.73 -1.22
C THR A 89 16.54 -6.86 -1.05
N GLU A 90 15.35 -6.52 -0.60
CA GLU A 90 14.21 -7.41 -0.52
C GLU A 90 13.15 -6.98 -1.53
N ARG A 91 12.52 -7.98 -2.16
CA ARG A 91 11.35 -7.78 -3.02
C ARG A 91 10.19 -8.57 -2.48
N PHE A 92 9.02 -7.94 -2.45
CA PHE A 92 7.78 -8.64 -2.17
C PHE A 92 6.60 -7.93 -2.82
N ALA A 93 5.55 -8.72 -3.08
CA ALA A 93 4.30 -8.24 -3.63
C ALA A 93 3.25 -8.16 -2.53
N VAL A 94 2.46 -7.09 -2.53
CA VAL A 94 1.30 -6.90 -1.67
C VAL A 94 0.05 -6.96 -2.53
N THR A 95 -0.82 -7.92 -2.27
CA THR A 95 -2.16 -7.98 -2.87
C THR A 95 -3.17 -7.40 -1.90
N VAL A 96 -3.76 -6.28 -2.28
CA VAL A 96 -4.77 -5.54 -1.53
C VAL A 96 -6.16 -5.95 -2.01
N LYS A 97 -7.11 -6.11 -1.09
CA LYS A 97 -8.50 -6.46 -1.37
C LYS A 97 -9.47 -5.38 -0.91
N GLY A 98 -10.64 -5.31 -1.53
CA GLY A 98 -11.68 -4.34 -1.18
C GLY A 98 -12.22 -4.44 0.25
N ASP A 99 -12.03 -5.59 0.93
CA ASP A 99 -12.48 -5.82 2.31
C ASP A 99 -11.59 -5.19 3.40
N GLY A 100 -10.64 -4.34 3.01
CA GLY A 100 -9.73 -3.70 3.95
C GLY A 100 -8.58 -4.56 4.41
N LYS A 101 -8.28 -5.66 3.71
CA LYS A 101 -7.18 -6.58 4.00
C LYS A 101 -6.13 -6.57 2.88
N TYR A 102 -4.95 -7.09 3.22
CA TYR A 102 -3.89 -7.37 2.26
C TYR A 102 -3.25 -8.73 2.54
N VAL A 103 -2.58 -9.27 1.53
CA VAL A 103 -1.78 -10.50 1.60
C VAL A 103 -0.42 -10.22 0.98
N ILE A 104 0.64 -10.80 1.56
CA ILE A 104 1.99 -10.77 0.99
C ILE A 104 2.21 -12.00 0.12
N GLY A 105 2.70 -11.79 -1.10
CA GLY A 105 3.14 -12.84 -2.01
C GLY A 105 4.62 -12.68 -2.34
N GLY A 106 5.32 -13.82 -2.48
CA GLY A 106 6.71 -13.95 -2.97
C GLY A 106 7.70 -13.00 -2.29
N ARG A 107 8.49 -13.49 -1.32
CA ARG A 107 9.58 -12.71 -0.71
C ARG A 107 10.92 -13.27 -1.17
N GLU A 108 11.72 -12.45 -1.84
CA GLU A 108 13.07 -12.76 -2.32
C GLU A 108 14.12 -11.85 -1.65
#